data_AF-A0A924RIV2-F1
#
_entry.id   AF-A0A924RIV2-F1
#
_cell.length_a   1.000
_cell.length_b   1.000
_cell.length_c   1.000
_cell.angle_alpha   90.00
_cell.angle_beta   90.00
_cell.angle_gamma   90.00
#
_symmetry.space_group_name_H-M   'P 1'
#
loop_
_entity.id
_entity.type
_entity.pdbx_description
1 polymer ?
#
loop_
_entity_poly.entity_id
_entity_poly.type
_entity_poly.pdbx_seq_one_letter_code
_entity_poly.pdbx_strand_id
1 'polypeptide(L)'
;MAMNPEEVVNKRFSATKFRQGYDEEEVDEFLDEVVSELRRLNGANEELRTKLSACESRVAELSRSSSRAEPATAAPVAPVVAP
;
A
#
# COMPACT_ATOMS: atom_id res chain seq x y z
N MET A 1 4.89 -3.83 -12.14
CA MET A 1 4.42 -2.66 -12.91
C MET A 1 2.91 -2.70 -12.87
N ALA A 2 2.26 -1.74 -12.20
CA ALA A 2 0.80 -1.70 -12.15
C ALA A 2 0.30 -1.07 -13.45
N MET A 3 -0.62 -1.72 -14.16
CA MET A 3 -1.30 -1.10 -15.28
C MET A 3 -2.15 0.05 -14.76
N ASN A 4 -2.02 1.23 -15.37
CA ASN A 4 -2.84 2.37 -15.00
C ASN A 4 -4.19 2.31 -15.73
N PRO A 5 -5.31 2.70 -15.11
CA PRO A 5 -6.61 2.70 -15.78
C PRO A 5 -6.61 3.50 -17.10
N GLU A 6 -5.87 4.62 -17.12
CA GLU A 6 -5.69 5.46 -18.31
C GLU A 6 -4.98 4.73 -19.46
N GLU A 7 -4.09 3.77 -19.18
CA GLU A 7 -3.39 3.01 -20.22
C GLU A 7 -4.32 2.00 -20.90
N VAL A 8 -5.32 1.50 -20.17
CA VAL A 8 -6.35 0.58 -20.68
C VAL A 8 -7.30 1.34 -21.61
N VAL A 9 -7.78 2.51 -21.19
CA VAL A 9 -8.66 3.38 -22.01
C VAL A 9 -7.97 3.84 -23.29
N ASN A 10 -6.68 4.17 -23.23
CA ASN A 10 -5.94 4.64 -24.40
C ASN A 10 -5.45 3.50 -25.31
N LYS A 11 -5.73 2.24 -24.97
CA LYS A 11 -5.24 1.10 -25.74
C LYS A 11 -6.02 0.96 -27.05
N ARG A 12 -5.30 1.02 -28.18
CA ARG A 12 -5.86 0.71 -29.50
C ARG A 12 -5.43 -0.68 -29.95
N PHE A 13 -6.42 -1.55 -30.20
CA PHE A 13 -6.20 -2.88 -30.74
C PHE A 13 -6.16 -2.85 -32.27
N SER A 14 -5.37 -3.73 -32.88
CA SER A 14 -5.29 -3.85 -34.34
C SER A 14 -6.40 -4.75 -34.87
N ALA A 15 -7.21 -4.26 -35.80
CA ALA A 15 -8.26 -5.06 -36.44
C ALA A 15 -7.68 -6.24 -37.23
N THR A 16 -8.17 -7.46 -36.97
CA THR A 16 -7.73 -8.68 -37.66
C THR A 16 -8.61 -8.96 -38.88
N LYS A 17 -8.09 -8.79 -40.10
CA LYS A 17 -8.85 -8.99 -41.35
C LYS A 17 -8.94 -10.44 -41.84
N PHE A 18 -8.09 -11.34 -41.33
CA PHE A 18 -7.94 -12.71 -41.85
C PHE A 18 -8.17 -13.81 -40.80
N ARG A 19 -8.53 -13.45 -39.58
CA ARG A 19 -8.83 -14.38 -38.48
C ARG A 19 -10.12 -13.93 -37.80
N GLN A 20 -10.82 -14.87 -37.16
CA GLN A 20 -11.87 -14.52 -36.20
C GLN A 20 -11.24 -13.61 -35.14
N GLY A 21 -11.66 -12.35 -35.15
CA GLY A 21 -11.33 -11.38 -34.12
C GLY A 21 -12.36 -11.45 -33.00
N TYR A 22 -12.04 -10.80 -31.89
CA TYR A 22 -13.06 -10.46 -30.89
C TYR A 22 -14.01 -9.41 -31.47
N ASP A 23 -15.25 -9.39 -30.97
CA ASP A 23 -16.18 -8.30 -31.27
C ASP A 23 -15.67 -7.03 -30.59
N GLU A 24 -15.63 -5.92 -31.35
CA GLU A 24 -15.12 -4.64 -30.84
C GLU A 24 -16.02 -4.11 -29.73
N GLU A 25 -17.35 -4.27 -29.86
CA GLU A 25 -18.30 -3.83 -28.85
C GLU A 25 -18.16 -4.63 -27.54
N GLU A 26 -17.99 -5.96 -27.63
CA GLU A 26 -17.77 -6.81 -26.45
C GLU A 26 -16.43 -6.50 -25.76
N VAL A 27 -15.38 -6.25 -26.54
CA VAL A 27 -14.08 -5.85 -26.01
C VAL A 27 -14.18 -4.51 -25.31
N ASP A 28 -14.88 -3.53 -25.89
CA ASP A 28 -15.07 -2.21 -25.28
C ASP A 28 -15.85 -2.30 -23.95
N GLU A 29 -16.95 -3.06 -23.90
CA GLU A 29 -17.72 -3.30 -22.67
C GLU A 29 -16.86 -3.95 -21.57
N PHE A 30 -16.04 -4.95 -21.92
CA PHE A 30 -15.14 -5.59 -20.98
C PHE A 30 -14.05 -4.64 -20.46
N LEU A 31 -13.50 -3.79 -21.33
CA LEU A 31 -12.47 -2.82 -20.95
C LEU A 31 -13.03 -1.76 -19.99
N ASP A 32 -14.28 -1.34 -20.16
CA ASP A 32 -14.95 -0.45 -19.22
C ASP A 32 -15.09 -1.07 -17.82
N GLU A 33 -15.45 -2.36 -17.73
CA GLU A 33 -15.50 -3.10 -16.46
C GLU A 33 -14.12 -3.17 -15.80
N VAL A 34 -13.08 -3.50 -16.58
CA VAL A 34 -11.69 -3.57 -16.09
C VAL A 34 -11.22 -2.21 -15.59
N VAL A 35 -11.53 -1.12 -16.28
CA VAL A 35 -11.15 0.25 -15.87
C VAL A 35 -11.83 0.63 -14.56
N SER A 36 -13.13 0.34 -14.43
CA SER A 36 -13.89 0.59 -13.21
C SER A 36 -13.27 -0.14 -12.01
N GLU A 37 -12.96 -1.42 -12.18
CA GLU A 37 -12.38 -2.25 -11.13
C GLU A 37 -10.94 -1.84 -10.79
N LEU A 38 -10.12 -1.47 -11.77
CA LEU A 38 -8.77 -0.96 -11.55
C LEU A 38 -8.79 0.36 -10.75
N ARG A 39 -9.72 1.27 -11.05
CA ARG A 39 -9.90 2.50 -10.27
C ARG A 39 -10.28 2.19 -8.82
N ARG A 40 -11.22 1.26 -8.61
CA ARG A 40 -11.64 0.79 -7.28
C ARG A 40 -10.48 0.19 -6.50
N LEU A 41 -9.72 -0.72 -7.12
CA LEU A 41 -8.58 -1.38 -6.51
C LEU A 41 -7.47 -0.39 -6.15
N ASN A 42 -7.14 0.54 -7.05
CA ASN A 42 -6.12 1.55 -6.77
C ASN A 42 -6.52 2.45 -5.60
N GLY A 43 -7.76 2.94 -5.57
CA GLY A 43 -8.26 3.75 -4.45
C GLY A 43 -8.23 2.99 -3.12
N ALA A 44 -8.67 1.72 -3.11
CA ALA A 44 -8.60 0.88 -1.91
C ALA A 44 -7.15 0.61 -1.47
N ASN A 45 -6.22 0.44 -2.41
CA ASN A 45 -4.80 0.23 -2.11
C ASN A 45 -4.18 1.48 -1.51
N GLU A 46 -4.49 2.67 -2.05
CA GLU A 46 -4.05 3.95 -1.51
C GLU A 46 -4.57 4.16 -0.09
N GLU A 47 -5.87 3.92 0.15
CA GLU A 47 -6.46 4.02 1.49
C GLU A 47 -5.78 3.08 2.49
N LEU A 48 -5.54 1.83 2.10
CA LEU A 48 -4.85 0.84 2.93
C LEU A 48 -3.41 1.27 3.24
N ARG A 49 -2.69 1.81 2.25
CA ARG A 49 -1.33 2.33 2.43
C ARG A 49 -1.30 3.51 3.40
N THR A 50 -2.27 4.44 3.30
CA THR A 50 -2.41 5.56 4.24
C THR A 50 -2.68 5.06 5.65
N LYS A 51 -3.60 4.10 5.82
CA LYS A 51 -3.90 3.49 7.14
C LYS A 51 -2.66 2.81 7.72
N LEU A 52 -1.92 2.07 6.91
CA LEU A 52 -0.71 1.38 7.32
C LEU A 52 0.36 2.38 7.79
N SER A 53 0.63 3.42 7.02
CA SER A 53 1.58 4.49 7.39
C SER A 53 1.18 5.21 8.68
N ALA A 54 -0.12 5.48 8.87
CA ALA A 54 -0.64 6.09 10.09
C ALA A 54 -0.44 5.18 11.31
N CYS A 55 -0.76 3.89 11.18
CA CYS A 55 -0.53 2.89 12.23
C CYS A 55 0.96 2.76 12.57
N GLU A 56 1.83 2.66 11.57
CA GLU A 56 3.29 2.60 11.77
C GLU A 56 3.82 3.84 12.52
N SER A 57 3.32 5.03 12.17
CA SER A 57 3.69 6.27 12.85
C SER A 57 3.26 6.27 14.33
N ARG A 58 2.06 5.78 14.64
CA ARG A 58 1.56 5.64 16.02
C ARG A 58 2.39 4.63 16.82
N VAL A 59 2.74 3.49 16.21
CA VAL A 59 3.61 2.48 16.85
C VAL A 59 5.00 3.06 17.13
N ALA A 60 5.59 3.81 16.19
CA ALA A 60 6.89 4.44 16.38
C ALA A 60 6.89 5.53 17.47
N GLU A 61 5.79 6.25 17.63
CA GLU A 61 5.60 7.24 18.70
C GLU A 61 5.48 6.57 20.07
N LEU A 62 4.65 5.53 20.19
CA LEU A 62 4.50 4.75 21.42
C LEU A 62 5.82 4.10 21.84
N SER A 63 6.55 3.51 20.89
CA SER A 63 7.87 2.91 21.14
C SER A 63 8.91 3.94 21.61
N ARG A 64 8.88 5.16 21.05
CA ARG A 64 9.74 6.27 21.51
C ARG A 64 9.36 6.75 22.92
N SER A 65 8.08 6.86 23.22
CA SER A 65 7.61 7.25 24.57
C SER A 65 7.96 6.19 25.62
N SER A 66 7.83 4.90 25.30
CA SER A 66 8.24 3.80 26.18
C SER A 66 9.74 3.74 26.40
N SER A 67 10.56 4.00 25.37
CA SER A 67 12.03 4.05 25.51
C SER A 67 12.54 5.33 26.18
N ARG A 68 11.77 6.42 26.15
CA ARG A 68 12.08 7.66 26.87
C ARG A 68 11.62 7.65 28.34
N ALA A 69 10.80 6.68 28.73
CA ALA A 69 10.34 6.48 30.11
C ALA A 69 11.36 5.74 31.01
N GLU A 70 12.52 5.31 30.51
CA GLU A 70 13.66 4.89 31.35
C GLU A 70 14.63 6.06 31.51
N PRO A 71 14.53 6.80 32.63
CA PRO A 71 15.64 6.76 33.57
C PRO A 71 15.14 6.82 35.04
N ALA A 72 15.13 5.67 35.71
CA ALA A 72 15.24 5.49 37.17
C ALA A 72 15.00 3.99 37.44
N THR A 73 15.98 3.13 37.69
CA THR A 73 16.73 3.09 38.95
C THR A 73 17.88 2.08 38.78
N ALA A 74 19.09 2.54 38.51
CA ALA A 74 20.29 1.73 38.70
C ALA A 74 21.22 2.51 39.65
N ALA A 75 20.84 2.51 40.93
CA ALA A 75 21.71 3.01 41.99
C ALA A 75 22.94 2.08 42.12
N PRO A 76 24.17 2.61 42.18
CA PRO A 76 25.34 1.76 42.39
C PRO A 76 25.35 1.36 43.86
N VAL A 77 24.98 0.11 44.17
CA VAL A 77 25.29 -0.48 45.48
C VAL A 77 26.80 -0.73 45.53
N ALA A 78 27.53 0.25 46.08
CA ALA A 78 28.92 0.10 46.46
C ALA A 78 29.02 -0.89 47.65
N PRO A 79 29.85 -1.93 47.60
CA PRO A 79 30.11 -2.74 48.77
C PRO A 79 31.01 -1.95 49.74
N VAL A 80 30.44 -1.59 50.89
CA VAL A 80 31.18 -1.07 52.05
C VAL A 80 32.17 -2.14 52.53
N VAL A 81 33.41 -1.72 52.72
CA VAL A 81 34.54 -2.52 53.21
C VAL A 81 34.65 -2.41 54.74
N ALA A 82 34.73 -3.59 55.39
CA ALA A 82 35.35 -3.92 56.70
C ALA A 82 34.75 -3.29 57.98
N PRO A 83 35.01 -3.87 59.17
CA PRO A 83 36.36 -4.05 59.76
C PRO A 83 36.95 -5.47 59.70
#